data_AF-A0A090CZ96-F1
#
_entry.id   AF-A0A090CZ96-F1
#
_cell.length_a   1.000
_cell.length_b   1.000
_cell.length_c   1.000
_cell.angle_alpha   90.00
_cell.angle_beta   90.00
_cell.angle_gamma   90.00
#
_symmetry.space_group_name_H-M   'P 1'
#
loop_
_entity.id
_entity.type
_entity.pdbx_description
1 polymer ?
#
loop_
_entity_poly.entity_id
_entity_poly.type
_entity_poly.pdbx_seq_one_letter_code
_entity_poly.pdbx_strand_id
1 'polypeptide(L)'
;MLSLQSFLLFLALTCLTSLSAKDECHYPFPLRYKVYDLGDTDLPSDYLARHAWPISLGPRINNQGHIIWNTSNGGVFWDRCNRRRFFYYKKYPAFFHAINDKGLTLTSVNSETGKNWFLWPSSIWKSQESLIELPFRNNGFATQYHFFAINNNSTIVGTKIENNIPKFLFWTPERQERYLNFGPLFDVNNSDSMLGLEICDPEKKPFIWQVKSGLIAFSDDTKLNRPSENVLFRESAIASDNTVFGSYIGTKDNFMYHWNYSWNPCDDLFIKMDLDQMKISAVNSIHTLVGSVNGHAAISYKGSVPAKLSDLANYHDGSLHLLEATDINDLGEIVGYGLWEDEMRIFLLIPECEP
;
A
#
# COMPACT_ATOMS: atom_id res chain seq x y z
N MET A 1 -12.70 -44.89 25.70
CA MET A 1 -12.13 -44.39 26.97
C MET A 1 -10.75 -43.82 26.64
N LEU A 2 -10.64 -42.50 26.54
CA LEU A 2 -9.35 -41.83 26.34
C LEU A 2 -8.56 -41.92 27.66
N SER A 3 -7.27 -42.28 27.56
CA SER A 3 -6.41 -42.45 28.73
C SER A 3 -6.25 -41.13 29.48
N LEU A 4 -6.10 -41.19 30.81
CA LEU A 4 -5.89 -40.02 31.67
C LEU A 4 -4.68 -39.18 31.23
N GLN A 5 -3.71 -39.79 30.55
CA GLN A 5 -2.56 -39.10 29.95
C GLN A 5 -2.93 -38.24 28.72
N SER A 6 -3.91 -38.66 27.92
CA SER A 6 -4.38 -37.90 26.76
C SER A 6 -5.17 -36.65 27.16
N PHE A 7 -5.83 -36.67 28.32
CA PHE A 7 -6.59 -35.52 28.85
C PHE A 7 -5.65 -34.46 29.46
N LEU A 8 -4.58 -34.89 30.13
CA LEU A 8 -3.55 -33.99 30.67
C LEU A 8 -2.72 -33.31 29.58
N LEU A 9 -2.46 -33.98 28.46
CA LEU A 9 -1.79 -33.35 27.31
C LEU A 9 -2.68 -32.29 26.64
N PHE A 10 -4.01 -32.48 26.63
CA PHE A 10 -4.96 -31.51 26.10
C PHE A 10 -5.10 -30.29 27.01
N LEU A 11 -5.08 -30.47 28.34
CA LEU A 11 -5.05 -29.38 29.32
C LEU A 11 -3.71 -28.63 29.36
N ALA A 12 -2.59 -29.31 29.11
CA ALA A 12 -1.30 -28.65 28.97
C ALA A 12 -1.21 -27.84 27.67
N LEU A 13 -1.80 -28.31 26.56
CA LEU A 13 -1.86 -27.54 25.31
C LEU A 13 -2.83 -26.35 25.36
N THR A 14 -3.93 -26.44 26.12
CA THR A 14 -4.85 -25.28 26.29
C THR A 14 -4.38 -24.29 27.35
N CYS A 15 -3.47 -24.69 28.25
CA CYS A 15 -2.89 -23.79 29.25
C CYS A 15 -1.55 -23.16 28.82
N LEU A 16 -0.93 -23.64 27.73
CA LEU A 16 0.24 -23.01 27.10
C LEU A 16 -0.12 -22.02 25.98
N THR A 17 -1.40 -21.89 25.63
CA THR A 17 -1.90 -20.84 24.70
C THR A 17 -2.53 -19.65 25.42
N SER A 18 -2.51 -19.60 26.75
CA SER A 18 -3.10 -18.51 27.56
C SER A 18 -2.14 -17.79 28.50
N LEU A 19 -0.83 -18.06 28.43
CA LEU A 19 0.21 -17.31 29.14
C LEU A 19 1.15 -16.60 28.15
N SER A 20 0.62 -15.59 27.49
CA SER A 20 1.36 -14.40 27.01
C SER A 20 0.45 -13.17 27.14
N ALA A 21 -0.28 -13.09 28.25
CA ALA A 21 -1.08 -11.94 28.64
C ALA A 21 -0.60 -11.50 30.02
N LYS A 22 0.37 -10.58 30.00
CA LYS A 22 0.94 -9.71 31.05
C LYS A 22 2.15 -9.06 30.36
N ASP A 23 2.13 -7.83 29.89
CA ASP A 23 1.47 -6.64 30.42
C ASP A 23 0.87 -5.78 29.31
N GLU A 24 -0.29 -5.23 29.65
CA GLU A 24 -1.08 -4.27 28.89
C GLU A 24 -0.33 -2.93 28.79
N CYS A 25 0.38 -2.71 27.69
CA CYS A 25 0.52 -1.36 27.13
C CYS A 25 -0.65 -1.12 26.18
N HIS A 26 -1.83 -0.86 26.76
CA HIS A 26 -3.04 -0.49 26.02
C HIS A 26 -3.03 0.99 25.58
N TYR A 27 -1.95 1.41 24.92
CA TYR A 27 -2.00 2.53 23.98
C TYR A 27 -1.75 1.94 22.59
N PRO A 28 -2.77 1.87 21.72
CA PRO A 28 -2.67 1.16 20.43
C PRO A 28 -1.78 1.88 19.41
N PHE A 29 -1.24 3.05 19.75
CA PHE A 29 -0.20 3.75 19.03
C PHE A 29 1.03 3.84 19.94
N PRO A 30 2.25 3.80 19.39
CA PRO A 30 3.36 4.40 20.12
C PRO A 30 2.94 5.84 20.43
N LEU A 31 3.03 6.23 21.70
CA LEU A 31 2.66 7.59 22.13
C LEU A 31 3.49 8.64 21.40
N ARG A 32 4.66 8.25 20.90
CA ARG A 32 5.59 9.10 20.18
C ARG A 32 6.25 8.39 19.01
N TYR A 33 6.57 9.17 17.99
CA TYR A 33 7.36 8.79 16.84
C TYR A 33 8.63 9.62 16.78
N LYS A 34 9.73 8.96 16.41
CA LYS A 34 10.96 9.62 16.02
C LYS A 34 10.92 9.88 14.52
N VAL A 35 11.14 11.14 14.14
CA VAL A 35 11.18 11.56 12.74
C VAL A 35 12.60 11.48 12.20
N TYR A 36 12.73 10.89 11.01
CA TYR A 36 13.96 10.87 10.22
C TYR A 36 13.67 11.48 8.85
N ASP A 37 14.44 12.50 8.47
CA ASP A 37 14.49 12.98 7.10
C ASP A 37 15.38 12.06 6.26
N LEU A 38 14.80 11.44 5.24
CA LEU A 38 15.51 10.52 4.33
C LEU A 38 16.14 11.24 3.14
N GLY A 39 15.82 12.52 2.95
CA GLY A 39 16.31 13.35 1.85
C GLY A 39 15.19 13.92 0.99
N ASP A 40 15.64 14.66 -0.02
CA ASP A 40 14.82 15.36 -1.00
C ASP A 40 14.20 14.44 -2.06
N THR A 41 13.09 14.92 -2.62
CA THR A 41 12.59 14.55 -3.93
C THR A 41 12.17 15.81 -4.67
N ASP A 42 12.40 15.85 -5.97
CA ASP A 42 11.95 16.92 -6.86
C ASP A 42 10.66 16.56 -7.59
N LEU A 43 10.05 15.42 -7.25
CA LEU A 43 8.75 15.03 -7.75
C LEU A 43 7.65 15.83 -7.03
N PRO A 44 6.64 16.33 -7.76
CA PRO A 44 5.53 17.04 -7.14
C PRO A 44 4.59 16.06 -6.42
N SER A 45 3.81 16.56 -5.46
CA SER A 45 3.00 15.75 -4.54
C SER A 45 2.00 14.83 -5.23
N ASP A 46 1.48 15.25 -6.39
CA ASP A 46 0.56 14.50 -7.24
C ASP A 46 1.19 13.25 -7.87
N TYR A 47 2.52 13.16 -7.96
CA TYR A 47 3.24 11.94 -8.37
C TYR A 47 3.58 11.04 -7.17
N LEU A 48 3.67 11.63 -5.97
CA LEU A 48 4.04 10.94 -4.74
C LEU A 48 2.83 10.31 -4.03
N ALA A 49 1.63 10.85 -4.22
CA ALA A 49 0.41 10.28 -3.64
C ALA A 49 0.24 8.81 -4.02
N ARG A 50 -0.23 7.96 -3.08
CA ARG A 50 -0.37 6.50 -3.31
C ARG A 50 -1.28 6.16 -4.50
N HIS A 51 -2.26 7.02 -4.76
CA HIS A 51 -3.29 6.83 -5.78
C HIS A 51 -3.04 7.67 -7.04
N ALA A 52 -1.82 8.16 -7.25
CA ALA A 52 -1.45 8.91 -8.44
C ALA A 52 -1.67 8.07 -9.72
N TRP A 53 -2.33 8.66 -10.71
CA TRP A 53 -2.55 8.05 -12.02
C TRP A 53 -1.53 8.61 -13.04
N PRO A 54 -0.87 7.77 -13.86
CA PRO A 54 -1.09 6.33 -14.02
C PRO A 54 -0.27 5.45 -13.07
N ILE A 55 0.61 6.01 -12.23
CA ILE A 55 1.40 5.26 -11.25
C ILE A 55 1.84 6.15 -10.09
N SER A 56 1.83 5.60 -8.87
CA SER A 56 2.44 6.26 -7.71
C SER A 56 3.93 5.99 -7.65
N LEU A 57 4.70 7.06 -7.49
CA LEU A 57 6.14 7.06 -7.28
C LEU A 57 6.51 7.42 -5.83
N GLY A 58 5.51 7.44 -4.95
CA GLY A 58 5.65 7.76 -3.53
C GLY A 58 6.55 6.77 -2.77
N PRO A 59 7.03 7.17 -1.58
CA PRO A 59 7.85 6.31 -0.77
C PRO A 59 7.07 5.08 -0.29
N ARG A 60 7.75 3.94 -0.24
CA ARG A 60 7.20 2.67 0.26
C ARG A 60 8.18 1.98 1.18
N ILE A 61 7.65 1.23 2.14
CA ILE A 61 8.42 0.48 3.13
C ILE A 61 7.94 -0.97 3.16
N ASN A 62 8.86 -1.90 3.41
CA ASN A 62 8.51 -3.31 3.64
C ASN A 62 8.74 -3.72 5.11
N ASN A 63 8.38 -4.96 5.45
CA ASN A 63 8.58 -5.50 6.81
C ASN A 63 10.04 -5.71 7.24
N GLN A 64 11.01 -5.50 6.35
CA GLN A 64 12.45 -5.52 6.67
C GLN A 64 12.98 -4.11 6.99
N GLY A 65 12.16 -3.07 6.90
CA GLY A 65 12.57 -1.67 7.04
C GLY A 65 13.31 -1.13 5.81
N HIS A 66 13.19 -1.81 4.66
CA HIS A 66 13.69 -1.32 3.38
C HIS A 66 12.75 -0.27 2.81
N ILE A 67 13.29 0.88 2.44
CA ILE A 67 12.52 2.02 1.94
C ILE A 67 12.93 2.32 0.50
N ILE A 68 11.95 2.47 -0.38
CA ILE A 68 12.14 2.93 -1.76
C ILE A 68 11.39 4.24 -1.98
N TRP A 69 11.92 5.12 -2.82
CA TRP A 69 11.21 6.27 -3.38
C TRP A 69 11.85 6.67 -4.72
N ASN A 70 11.36 7.73 -5.35
CA ASN A 70 11.93 8.24 -6.60
C ASN A 70 12.23 9.73 -6.53
N THR A 71 13.17 10.14 -7.36
CA THR A 71 13.41 11.52 -7.82
C THR A 71 13.29 11.53 -9.35
N SER A 72 13.38 12.70 -9.99
CA SER A 72 13.45 12.80 -11.46
C SER A 72 14.66 12.05 -12.04
N ASN A 73 15.73 11.89 -11.25
CA ASN A 73 16.98 11.25 -11.65
C ASN A 73 17.00 9.74 -11.39
N GLY A 74 15.97 9.18 -10.76
CA GLY A 74 15.83 7.74 -10.56
C GLY A 74 15.30 7.34 -9.19
N GLY A 75 15.19 6.02 -9.03
CA GLY A 75 14.81 5.33 -7.82
C GLY A 75 15.93 5.37 -6.81
N VAL A 76 15.52 5.64 -5.58
CA VAL A 76 16.37 5.72 -4.41
C VAL A 76 15.92 4.65 -3.44
N PHE A 77 16.87 4.02 -2.78
CA PHE A 77 16.59 3.20 -1.63
C PHE A 77 17.44 3.54 -0.45
N TRP A 78 16.86 3.22 0.70
CA TRP A 78 17.46 3.32 1.99
C TRP A 78 17.19 2.06 2.79
N ASP A 79 18.22 1.59 3.50
CA ASP A 79 18.08 0.68 4.62
C ASP A 79 18.91 1.22 5.81
N ARG A 80 18.66 0.71 7.01
CA ARG A 80 19.34 1.18 8.23
C ARG A 80 20.87 1.00 8.21
N CYS A 81 21.36 0.03 7.43
CA CYS A 81 22.78 -0.33 7.32
C CYS A 81 23.49 0.35 6.12
N ASN A 82 22.75 0.69 5.07
CA ASN A 82 23.20 1.27 3.82
C ASN A 82 22.42 2.54 3.55
N ARG A 83 23.07 3.68 3.83
CA ARG A 83 22.51 4.99 3.49
C ARG A 83 22.32 5.13 1.97
N ARG A 84 21.35 5.97 1.60
CA ARG A 84 20.84 6.36 0.27
C ARG A 84 21.67 5.84 -0.92
N ARG A 85 21.06 5.00 -1.76
CA ARG A 85 21.65 4.53 -3.04
C ARG A 85 20.75 4.86 -4.22
N PHE A 86 21.37 5.36 -5.29
CA PHE A 86 20.74 5.56 -6.59
C PHE A 86 21.01 4.35 -7.48
N PHE A 87 20.00 3.93 -8.23
CA PHE A 87 20.08 2.70 -9.03
C PHE A 87 20.09 2.99 -10.52
N TYR A 88 21.05 2.36 -11.19
CA TYR A 88 21.21 2.41 -12.64
C TYR A 88 21.30 1.00 -13.19
N TYR A 89 20.56 0.74 -14.26
CA TYR A 89 20.76 -0.45 -15.08
C TYR A 89 21.61 -0.05 -16.30
N LYS A 90 22.82 -0.58 -16.36
CA LYS A 90 23.89 -0.09 -17.27
C LYS A 90 24.13 1.41 -17.02
N LYS A 91 23.64 2.28 -17.92
CA LYS A 91 23.75 3.75 -17.84
C LYS A 91 22.42 4.46 -17.60
N TYR A 92 21.31 3.71 -17.53
CA TYR A 92 19.96 4.30 -17.45
C TYR A 92 19.43 4.29 -16.02
N PRO A 93 18.76 5.36 -15.58
CA PRO A 93 18.15 5.41 -14.25
C PRO A 93 17.04 4.37 -14.13
N ALA A 94 17.03 3.69 -12.99
CA ALA A 94 16.01 2.71 -12.63
C ALA A 94 14.99 3.36 -11.69
N PHE A 95 13.69 3.22 -11.93
CA PHE A 95 12.61 3.81 -11.13
C PHE A 95 11.85 2.72 -10.39
N PHE A 96 11.58 2.91 -9.11
CA PHE A 96 10.93 1.93 -8.23
C PHE A 96 9.42 2.19 -8.12
N HIS A 97 8.61 1.14 -8.20
CA HIS A 97 7.14 1.25 -8.21
C HIS A 97 6.50 0.54 -7.03
N ALA A 98 7.09 -0.57 -6.59
CA ALA A 98 6.62 -1.34 -5.43
C ALA A 98 7.77 -2.15 -4.81
N ILE A 99 7.62 -2.54 -3.55
CA ILE A 99 8.52 -3.43 -2.82
C ILE A 99 7.68 -4.43 -2.01
N ASN A 100 8.13 -5.69 -1.92
CA ASN A 100 7.50 -6.70 -1.04
C ASN A 100 8.36 -7.00 0.21
N ASP A 101 7.87 -7.84 1.12
CA ASP A 101 8.56 -8.17 2.38
C ASP A 101 9.81 -9.04 2.19
N LYS A 102 9.99 -9.64 1.01
CA LYS A 102 11.24 -10.30 0.62
C LYS A 102 12.30 -9.30 0.13
N GLY A 103 11.97 -8.00 0.09
CA GLY A 103 12.82 -6.94 -0.41
C GLY A 103 13.00 -7.01 -1.93
N LEU A 104 12.02 -7.56 -2.65
CA LEU A 104 11.99 -7.56 -4.11
C LEU A 104 11.31 -6.30 -4.60
N THR A 105 12.01 -5.47 -5.37
CA THR A 105 11.43 -4.24 -5.92
C THR A 105 10.98 -4.42 -7.35
N LEU A 106 9.77 -3.94 -7.64
CA LEU A 106 9.28 -3.80 -9.00
C LEU A 106 9.84 -2.51 -9.59
N THR A 107 10.68 -2.67 -10.61
CA THR A 107 11.52 -1.59 -11.13
C THR A 107 11.30 -1.43 -12.62
N SER A 108 11.32 -0.20 -13.10
CA SER A 108 11.34 0.09 -14.53
C SER A 108 12.58 0.87 -14.94
N VAL A 109 13.09 0.60 -16.14
CA VAL A 109 14.23 1.32 -16.71
C VAL A 109 13.86 1.83 -18.09
N ASN A 110 13.97 3.15 -18.29
CA ASN A 110 13.80 3.77 -19.59
C ASN A 110 15.12 3.69 -20.36
N SER A 111 15.17 2.81 -21.36
CA SER A 111 16.34 2.59 -22.22
C SER A 111 16.09 3.10 -23.64
N GLU A 112 17.13 3.08 -24.48
CA GLU A 112 17.01 3.42 -25.91
C GLU A 112 15.97 2.56 -26.66
N THR A 113 15.77 1.31 -26.25
CA THR A 113 14.81 0.39 -26.88
C THR A 113 13.41 0.45 -26.25
N GLY A 114 13.17 1.34 -25.29
CA GLY A 114 11.91 1.49 -24.57
C GLY A 114 12.03 1.25 -23.06
N LYS A 115 10.88 1.20 -22.39
CA LYS A 115 10.78 0.92 -20.95
C LYS A 115 10.77 -0.59 -20.72
N ASN A 116 11.76 -1.08 -19.98
CA ASN A 116 11.87 -2.46 -19.54
C ASN A 116 11.50 -2.57 -18.06
N TRP A 117 10.98 -3.72 -17.67
CA TRP A 117 10.56 -4.00 -16.29
C TRP A 117 11.39 -5.12 -15.68
N PHE A 118 11.71 -4.99 -14.39
CA PHE A 118 12.57 -5.90 -13.66
C PHE A 118 12.02 -6.15 -12.26
N LEU A 119 12.32 -7.34 -11.73
CA LEU A 119 12.32 -7.59 -10.29
C LEU A 119 13.75 -7.53 -9.78
N TRP A 120 14.00 -6.64 -8.82
CA TRP A 120 15.34 -6.35 -8.30
C TRP A 120 15.43 -6.73 -6.81
N PRO A 121 16.15 -7.80 -6.43
CA PRO A 121 16.19 -8.26 -5.04
C PRO A 121 17.18 -7.46 -4.19
N SER A 122 16.76 -6.99 -3.00
CA SER A 122 17.54 -6.19 -2.02
C SER A 122 18.93 -6.73 -1.71
N SER A 123 19.07 -8.04 -1.63
CA SER A 123 20.34 -8.72 -1.35
C SER A 123 21.42 -8.50 -2.42
N ILE A 124 21.02 -8.17 -3.65
CA ILE A 124 21.88 -8.22 -4.84
C ILE A 124 22.21 -6.81 -5.35
N TRP A 125 21.95 -5.80 -4.53
CA TRP A 125 22.13 -4.39 -4.91
C TRP A 125 23.59 -3.94 -5.01
N LYS A 126 24.50 -4.91 -4.95
CA LYS A 126 25.93 -4.80 -5.23
C LYS A 126 26.35 -5.46 -6.55
N SER A 127 25.51 -6.29 -7.19
CA SER A 127 25.82 -6.90 -8.50
C SER A 127 24.61 -6.93 -9.44
N GLN A 128 24.80 -6.52 -10.70
CA GLN A 128 23.74 -6.51 -11.73
C GLN A 128 23.39 -7.92 -12.26
N GLU A 129 24.08 -8.97 -11.81
CA GLU A 129 24.07 -10.32 -12.40
C GLU A 129 22.82 -11.16 -12.06
N SER A 130 21.93 -10.67 -11.20
CA SER A 130 20.77 -11.44 -10.71
C SER A 130 19.43 -10.71 -10.84
N LEU A 131 19.36 -9.77 -11.77
CA LEU A 131 18.12 -9.10 -12.16
C LEU A 131 17.19 -10.06 -12.90
N ILE A 132 15.91 -10.05 -12.54
CA ILE A 132 14.90 -10.83 -13.26
C ILE A 132 14.19 -9.88 -14.24
N GLU A 133 14.54 -9.96 -15.52
CA GLU A 133 13.82 -9.23 -16.57
C GLU A 133 12.40 -9.80 -16.70
N LEU A 134 11.41 -8.92 -16.64
CA LEU A 134 10.01 -9.27 -16.85
C LEU A 134 9.67 -9.19 -18.35
N PRO A 135 8.73 -10.01 -18.84
CA PRO A 135 8.39 -10.07 -20.27
C PRO A 135 7.60 -8.84 -20.77
N PHE A 136 7.61 -7.73 -20.02
CA PHE A 136 6.88 -6.51 -20.34
C PHE A 136 7.81 -5.49 -21.00
N ARG A 137 7.49 -5.16 -22.25
CA ARG A 137 8.20 -4.12 -22.99
C ARG A 137 7.22 -3.04 -23.45
N ASN A 138 7.55 -1.79 -23.16
CA ASN A 138 6.82 -0.67 -23.74
C ASN A 138 7.43 -0.35 -25.11
N ASN A 139 6.71 -0.70 -26.18
CA ASN A 139 7.11 -0.38 -27.55
C ASN A 139 6.53 0.99 -27.97
N GLY A 140 7.08 2.07 -27.39
CA GLY A 140 6.64 3.44 -27.65
C GLY A 140 5.24 3.75 -27.13
N PHE A 141 4.46 4.50 -27.89
CA PHE A 141 3.09 4.92 -27.51
C PHE A 141 2.02 3.84 -27.74
N ALA A 142 2.33 2.77 -28.50
CA ALA A 142 1.34 1.74 -28.84
C ALA A 142 0.99 0.84 -27.64
N THR A 143 1.95 0.60 -26.75
CA THR A 143 1.76 -0.26 -25.57
C THR A 143 2.55 0.27 -24.39
N GLN A 144 1.86 0.55 -23.28
CA GLN A 144 2.45 1.04 -22.03
C GLN A 144 1.98 0.19 -20.86
N TYR A 145 2.91 -0.38 -20.09
CA TYR A 145 2.61 -1.03 -18.82
C TYR A 145 2.82 -0.05 -17.66
N HIS A 146 1.92 -0.12 -16.69
CA HIS A 146 1.95 0.57 -15.40
C HIS A 146 1.60 -0.45 -14.31
N PHE A 147 2.48 -0.66 -13.32
CA PHE A 147 2.27 -1.64 -12.27
C PHE A 147 2.22 -0.98 -10.89
N PHE A 148 1.31 -1.41 -10.04
CA PHE A 148 0.99 -0.71 -8.79
C PHE A 148 1.52 -1.41 -7.54
N ALA A 149 1.56 -2.74 -7.54
CA ALA A 149 1.91 -3.53 -6.38
C ALA A 149 2.49 -4.89 -6.77
N ILE A 150 3.25 -5.47 -5.83
CA ILE A 150 3.83 -6.82 -5.89
C ILE A 150 3.75 -7.45 -4.51
N ASN A 151 3.37 -8.72 -4.42
CA ASN A 151 3.38 -9.47 -3.15
C ASN A 151 4.57 -10.42 -3.02
N ASN A 152 4.64 -11.15 -1.91
CA ASN A 152 5.71 -12.12 -1.64
C ASN A 152 5.72 -13.34 -2.57
N ASN A 153 4.63 -13.60 -3.30
CA ASN A 153 4.54 -14.67 -4.30
C ASN A 153 4.91 -14.18 -5.70
N SER A 154 5.39 -12.94 -5.83
CA SER A 154 5.68 -12.29 -7.12
C SER A 154 4.46 -12.11 -8.01
N THR A 155 3.26 -12.09 -7.40
CA THR A 155 2.05 -11.62 -8.08
C THR A 155 2.16 -10.12 -8.25
N ILE A 156 2.11 -9.66 -9.49
CA ILE A 156 2.18 -8.24 -9.87
C ILE A 156 0.81 -7.82 -10.39
N VAL A 157 0.33 -6.65 -9.98
CA VAL A 157 -0.91 -6.06 -10.48
C VAL A 157 -0.66 -4.74 -11.21
N GLY A 158 -1.42 -4.49 -12.27
CA GLY A 158 -1.19 -3.32 -13.13
C GLY A 158 -2.23 -3.08 -14.20
N THR A 159 -1.90 -2.13 -15.06
CA THR A 159 -2.64 -1.75 -16.27
C THR A 159 -1.70 -1.78 -17.47
N LYS A 160 -2.17 -2.38 -18.57
CA LYS A 160 -1.59 -2.24 -19.90
C LYS A 160 -2.47 -1.28 -20.70
N ILE A 161 -1.91 -0.18 -21.17
CA ILE A 161 -2.57 0.73 -22.10
C ILE A 161 -2.14 0.30 -23.51
N GLU A 162 -3.08 -0.17 -24.31
CA GLU A 162 -2.85 -0.60 -25.70
C GLU A 162 -3.75 0.21 -26.63
N ASN A 163 -3.15 1.01 -27.51
CA ASN A 163 -3.88 1.94 -28.39
C ASN A 163 -4.86 2.86 -27.63
N ASN A 164 -4.42 3.41 -26.49
CA ASN A 164 -5.21 4.23 -25.56
C ASN A 164 -6.37 3.48 -24.86
N ILE A 165 -6.44 2.16 -24.97
CA ILE A 165 -7.44 1.34 -24.26
C ILE A 165 -6.76 0.70 -23.04
N PRO A 166 -7.21 1.01 -21.81
CA PRO A 166 -6.69 0.37 -20.62
C PRO A 166 -7.18 -1.09 -20.51
N LYS A 167 -6.25 -2.00 -20.26
CA LYS A 167 -6.47 -3.41 -19.97
C LYS A 167 -5.87 -3.72 -18.61
N PHE A 168 -6.72 -4.03 -17.65
CA PHE A 168 -6.30 -4.30 -16.29
C PHE A 168 -5.83 -5.74 -16.16
N LEU A 169 -4.71 -5.94 -15.49
CA LEU A 169 -4.03 -7.22 -15.52
C LEU A 169 -3.33 -7.55 -14.21
N PHE A 170 -3.14 -8.84 -14.02
CA PHE A 170 -2.19 -9.37 -13.06
C PHE A 170 -1.24 -10.34 -13.76
N TRP A 171 -0.05 -10.51 -13.18
CA TRP A 171 0.96 -11.43 -13.67
C TRP A 171 1.52 -12.26 -12.53
N THR A 172 1.79 -13.53 -12.83
CA THR A 172 2.52 -14.46 -11.96
C THR A 172 3.50 -15.24 -12.82
N PRO A 173 4.62 -15.75 -12.26
CA PRO A 173 5.53 -16.62 -13.00
C PRO A 173 4.82 -17.85 -13.63
N GLU A 174 3.84 -18.41 -12.93
CA GLU A 174 3.14 -19.64 -13.35
C GLU A 174 2.04 -19.37 -14.37
N ARG A 175 1.24 -18.31 -14.17
CA ARG A 175 0.05 -18.04 -15.01
C ARG A 175 0.30 -17.03 -16.11
N GLN A 176 1.47 -16.41 -16.14
CA GLN A 176 1.84 -15.31 -17.03
C GLN A 176 0.82 -14.16 -16.92
N GLU A 177 0.71 -13.34 -17.97
CA GLU A 177 -0.20 -12.19 -18.01
C GLU A 177 -1.66 -12.66 -18.11
N ARG A 178 -2.52 -12.12 -17.23
CA ARG A 178 -3.95 -12.37 -17.20
C ARG A 178 -4.71 -11.06 -17.13
N TYR A 179 -5.69 -10.92 -18.01
CA TYR A 179 -6.53 -9.73 -18.10
C TYR A 179 -7.84 -9.92 -17.35
N LEU A 180 -8.36 -8.82 -16.84
CA LEU A 180 -9.64 -8.74 -16.16
C LEU A 180 -10.58 -7.84 -16.96
N ASN A 181 -11.84 -8.25 -17.03
CA ASN A 181 -12.89 -7.50 -17.73
C ASN A 181 -13.61 -6.49 -16.81
N PHE A 182 -13.21 -6.43 -15.54
CA PHE A 182 -14.00 -5.85 -14.45
C PHE A 182 -13.25 -4.67 -13.78
N GLY A 183 -12.47 -3.89 -14.54
CA GLY A 183 -11.86 -2.64 -14.05
C GLY A 183 -10.48 -2.73 -13.37
N PRO A 184 -9.93 -1.58 -12.93
CA PRO A 184 -8.55 -1.43 -12.47
C PRO A 184 -8.22 -2.19 -11.18
N LEU A 185 -7.00 -2.73 -11.15
CA LEU A 185 -6.34 -3.29 -9.97
C LEU A 185 -5.40 -2.26 -9.36
N PHE A 186 -5.40 -2.15 -8.03
CA PHE A 186 -4.59 -1.16 -7.31
C PHE A 186 -3.61 -1.78 -6.32
N ASP A 187 -3.97 -2.92 -5.73
CA ASP A 187 -3.18 -3.51 -4.65
C ASP A 187 -3.29 -5.04 -4.61
N VAL A 188 -2.32 -5.69 -3.96
CA VAL A 188 -2.29 -7.15 -3.78
C VAL A 188 -1.61 -7.51 -2.46
N ASN A 189 -2.26 -8.33 -1.64
CA ASN A 189 -1.68 -8.80 -0.39
C ASN A 189 -0.93 -10.15 -0.56
N ASN A 190 -0.27 -10.59 0.50
CA ASN A 190 0.49 -11.85 0.53
C ASN A 190 -0.37 -13.13 0.47
N SER A 191 -1.69 -13.00 0.55
CA SER A 191 -2.66 -14.09 0.37
C SER A 191 -3.14 -14.22 -1.09
N ASP A 192 -2.44 -13.57 -2.04
CA ASP A 192 -2.83 -13.42 -3.45
C ASP A 192 -4.24 -12.84 -3.63
N SER A 193 -4.68 -12.04 -2.65
CA SER A 193 -5.92 -11.30 -2.76
C SER A 193 -5.63 -9.95 -3.37
N MET A 194 -6.25 -9.73 -4.53
CA MET A 194 -6.08 -8.53 -5.32
C MET A 194 -7.27 -7.61 -5.10
N LEU A 195 -6.99 -6.32 -4.92
CA LEU A 195 -7.97 -5.27 -4.75
C LEU A 195 -8.17 -4.53 -6.07
N GLY A 196 -9.41 -4.47 -6.54
CA GLY A 196 -9.78 -3.72 -7.72
C GLY A 196 -11.12 -2.99 -7.61
N LEU A 197 -11.38 -2.14 -8.60
CA LEU A 197 -12.65 -1.44 -8.76
C LEU A 197 -13.35 -1.94 -10.01
N GLU A 198 -14.58 -2.43 -9.88
CA GLU A 198 -15.42 -2.73 -11.02
C GLU A 198 -16.07 -1.47 -11.57
N ILE A 199 -15.92 -1.28 -12.88
CA ILE A 199 -16.59 -0.24 -13.66
C ILE A 199 -17.41 -0.97 -14.72
N CYS A 200 -18.40 -1.74 -14.28
CA CYS A 200 -19.35 -2.34 -15.22
C CYS A 200 -20.51 -1.38 -15.36
N ASP A 201 -20.80 -0.96 -16.60
CA ASP A 201 -21.98 -0.18 -16.99
C ASP A 201 -22.06 1.24 -16.38
N PRO A 202 -22.11 2.33 -17.17
CA PRO A 202 -22.36 3.69 -16.66
C PRO A 202 -23.64 3.81 -15.80
N GLU A 203 -24.59 2.87 -15.97
CA GLU A 203 -25.81 2.78 -15.16
C GLU A 203 -25.63 2.01 -13.84
N LYS A 204 -24.56 1.22 -13.68
CA LYS A 204 -24.28 0.50 -12.43
C LYS A 204 -23.15 1.18 -11.67
N LYS A 205 -23.29 1.20 -10.35
CA LYS A 205 -22.35 1.89 -9.48
C LYS A 205 -21.03 1.13 -9.44
N PRO A 206 -19.89 1.83 -9.35
CA PRO A 206 -18.62 1.15 -9.13
C PRO A 206 -18.67 0.34 -7.83
N PHE A 207 -17.88 -0.72 -7.72
CA PHE A 207 -17.77 -1.48 -6.47
C PHE A 207 -16.43 -2.19 -6.34
N ILE A 208 -16.08 -2.51 -5.10
CA ILE A 208 -14.82 -3.17 -4.77
C ILE A 208 -15.00 -4.65 -4.93
N TRP A 209 -14.00 -5.29 -5.53
CA TRP A 209 -13.92 -6.72 -5.58
C TRP A 209 -12.57 -7.21 -5.10
N GLN A 210 -12.58 -8.45 -4.64
CA GLN A 210 -11.39 -9.18 -4.28
C GLN A 210 -11.32 -10.48 -5.07
N VAL A 211 -10.21 -10.70 -5.78
CA VAL A 211 -9.93 -12.01 -6.40
C VAL A 211 -9.02 -12.80 -5.50
N LYS A 212 -9.51 -13.94 -4.98
CA LYS A 212 -8.68 -14.97 -4.34
C LYS A 212 -8.63 -16.19 -5.24
N SER A 213 -7.47 -16.50 -5.80
CA SER A 213 -7.28 -17.72 -6.62
C SER A 213 -8.26 -17.87 -7.80
N GLY A 214 -8.92 -16.79 -8.25
CA GLY A 214 -9.93 -16.80 -9.32
C GLY A 214 -11.39 -16.69 -8.86
N LEU A 215 -11.67 -16.66 -7.55
CA LEU A 215 -12.99 -16.37 -7.00
C LEU A 215 -13.15 -14.86 -6.79
N ILE A 216 -14.19 -14.26 -7.37
CA ILE A 216 -14.52 -12.84 -7.25
C ILE A 216 -15.56 -12.68 -6.14
N ALA A 217 -15.24 -11.92 -5.10
CA ALA A 217 -16.20 -11.49 -4.08
C ALA A 217 -16.68 -10.06 -4.36
N PHE A 218 -17.99 -9.83 -4.25
CA PHE A 218 -18.67 -8.58 -4.58
C PHE A 218 -19.26 -7.96 -3.30
N SER A 219 -19.13 -6.64 -3.13
CA SER A 219 -19.90 -5.91 -2.11
C SER A 219 -21.30 -5.58 -2.66
N ASP A 220 -22.35 -6.20 -2.13
CA ASP A 220 -23.75 -6.01 -2.54
C ASP A 220 -24.32 -4.65 -2.05
N ASP A 221 -24.78 -3.80 -2.97
CA ASP A 221 -25.37 -2.48 -2.69
C ASP A 221 -26.46 -2.47 -1.60
N THR A 222 -27.23 -3.55 -1.45
CA THR A 222 -28.33 -3.63 -0.46
C THR A 222 -27.85 -3.80 0.99
N LYS A 223 -26.67 -4.37 1.21
CA LYS A 223 -26.10 -4.59 2.55
C LYS A 223 -25.38 -3.36 3.11
N LEU A 224 -25.09 -2.39 2.25
CA LEU A 224 -24.10 -1.36 2.50
C LEU A 224 -24.71 -0.04 2.97
N ASN A 225 -26.05 0.08 2.98
CA ASN A 225 -26.77 1.36 3.12
C ASN A 225 -26.11 2.46 2.27
N ARG A 226 -25.61 2.08 1.09
CA ARG A 226 -24.90 2.99 0.20
C ARG A 226 -25.87 4.09 -0.22
N PRO A 227 -25.43 5.35 -0.22
CA PRO A 227 -26.21 6.41 -0.83
C PRO A 227 -26.59 6.04 -2.28
N SER A 228 -27.83 6.38 -2.63
CA SER A 228 -28.50 5.93 -3.86
C SER A 228 -27.94 6.52 -5.15
N GLU A 229 -27.00 7.47 -5.08
CA GLU A 229 -26.53 8.29 -6.21
C GLU A 229 -25.01 8.23 -6.37
N ASN A 230 -24.52 8.62 -7.57
CA ASN A 230 -23.12 8.69 -8.03
C ASN A 230 -22.05 8.60 -6.92
N VAL A 231 -21.57 7.37 -6.69
CA VAL A 231 -20.47 7.09 -5.76
C VAL A 231 -19.18 6.97 -6.55
N LEU A 232 -18.16 7.73 -6.18
CA LEU A 232 -16.79 7.59 -6.63
C LEU A 232 -15.98 6.93 -5.53
N PHE A 233 -15.57 5.68 -5.74
CA PHE A 233 -14.60 5.03 -4.87
C PHE A 233 -13.27 5.75 -5.01
N ARG A 234 -12.64 6.00 -3.87
CA ARG A 234 -11.30 6.54 -3.80
C ARG A 234 -10.49 5.74 -2.79
N GLU A 235 -9.19 5.90 -2.89
CA GLU A 235 -8.19 5.54 -1.89
C GLU A 235 -8.50 4.26 -1.11
N SER A 236 -8.00 3.11 -1.56
CA SER A 236 -8.28 1.83 -0.91
C SER A 236 -6.99 1.05 -0.68
N ALA A 237 -6.97 0.28 0.40
CA ALA A 237 -5.86 -0.57 0.81
C ALA A 237 -6.40 -1.92 1.32
N ILE A 238 -5.67 -3.00 1.07
CA ILE A 238 -6.05 -4.35 1.49
C ILE A 238 -5.10 -4.88 2.56
N ALA A 239 -5.66 -5.27 3.70
CA ALA A 239 -4.90 -5.86 4.81
C ALA A 239 -4.60 -7.35 4.56
N SER A 240 -3.71 -7.91 5.40
CA SER A 240 -3.24 -9.30 5.28
C SER A 240 -4.35 -10.35 5.45
N ASP A 241 -5.36 -10.05 6.26
CA ASP A 241 -6.56 -10.85 6.53
C ASP A 241 -7.66 -10.67 5.47
N ASN A 242 -7.34 -9.91 4.41
CA ASN A 242 -8.24 -9.52 3.33
C ASN A 242 -9.29 -8.47 3.69
N THR A 243 -9.19 -7.84 4.85
CA THR A 243 -10.03 -6.67 5.14
C THR A 243 -9.60 -5.53 4.22
N VAL A 244 -10.53 -5.04 3.41
CA VAL A 244 -10.36 -3.84 2.59
C VAL A 244 -10.78 -2.63 3.39
N PHE A 245 -9.92 -1.63 3.42
CA PHE A 245 -10.23 -0.31 3.94
C PHE A 245 -10.24 0.65 2.77
N GLY A 246 -11.19 1.57 2.76
CA GLY A 246 -11.13 2.63 1.76
C GLY A 246 -12.14 3.72 1.98
N SER A 247 -12.28 4.55 0.96
CA SER A 247 -13.10 5.74 1.02
C SER A 247 -14.01 5.86 -0.21
N TYR A 248 -15.12 6.56 -0.09
CA TYR A 248 -15.87 6.98 -1.25
C TYR A 248 -16.47 8.37 -1.07
N ILE A 249 -16.48 9.11 -2.16
CA ILE A 249 -17.13 10.41 -2.27
C ILE A 249 -18.42 10.19 -3.05
N GLY A 250 -19.52 10.73 -2.58
CA GLY A 250 -20.70 10.82 -3.42
C GLY A 250 -21.48 12.08 -3.14
N THR A 251 -22.52 12.28 -3.93
CA THR A 251 -23.44 13.40 -3.80
C THR A 251 -24.79 12.91 -3.36
N LYS A 252 -25.44 13.64 -2.45
CA LYS A 252 -26.84 13.45 -2.10
C LYS A 252 -27.47 14.81 -1.91
N ASP A 253 -28.58 15.08 -2.61
CA ASP A 253 -29.28 16.37 -2.54
C ASP A 253 -28.35 17.57 -2.84
N ASN A 254 -27.42 17.42 -3.79
CA ASN A 254 -26.34 18.38 -4.12
C ASN A 254 -25.27 18.60 -3.03
N PHE A 255 -25.28 17.84 -1.94
CA PHE A 255 -24.20 17.85 -0.94
C PHE A 255 -23.21 16.73 -1.20
N MET A 256 -21.92 17.07 -1.30
CA MET A 256 -20.86 16.07 -1.29
C MET A 256 -20.70 15.51 0.13
N TYR A 257 -20.63 14.19 0.25
CA TYR A 257 -20.21 13.51 1.47
C TYR A 257 -19.03 12.58 1.14
N HIS A 258 -18.17 12.38 2.13
CA HIS A 258 -17.03 11.47 2.06
C HIS A 258 -17.10 10.53 3.24
N TRP A 259 -17.23 9.22 2.98
CA TRP A 259 -17.28 8.20 4.01
C TRP A 259 -16.14 7.21 3.84
N ASN A 260 -15.65 6.71 4.97
CA ASN A 260 -14.69 5.64 5.04
C ASN A 260 -15.38 4.34 5.46
N TYR A 261 -14.82 3.22 5.03
CA TYR A 261 -15.36 1.89 5.32
C TYR A 261 -14.27 0.86 5.53
N SER A 262 -14.64 -0.22 6.23
CA SER A 262 -13.94 -1.50 6.18
C SER A 262 -14.88 -2.58 5.67
N TRP A 263 -14.34 -3.55 4.95
CA TRP A 263 -15.08 -4.67 4.38
C TRP A 263 -14.21 -5.92 4.37
N ASN A 264 -14.73 -7.04 4.88
CA ASN A 264 -14.06 -8.34 4.77
C ASN A 264 -14.96 -9.31 3.99
N PRO A 265 -14.45 -9.99 2.94
CA PRO A 265 -15.26 -10.93 2.17
C PRO A 265 -15.67 -12.19 2.96
N CYS A 266 -14.93 -12.56 4.00
CA CYS A 266 -15.22 -13.75 4.81
C CYS A 266 -16.41 -13.50 5.74
N ASP A 267 -16.52 -12.29 6.26
CA ASP A 267 -17.59 -11.90 7.19
C ASP A 267 -18.79 -11.29 6.45
N ASP A 268 -18.61 -10.92 5.18
CA ASP A 268 -19.57 -10.21 4.33
C ASP A 268 -20.18 -8.98 5.04
N LEU A 269 -19.37 -8.38 5.92
CA LEU A 269 -19.73 -7.25 6.76
C LEU A 269 -19.01 -6.02 6.24
N PHE A 270 -19.78 -4.97 6.01
CA PHE A 270 -19.27 -3.65 5.68
C PHE A 270 -19.55 -2.70 6.83
N ILE A 271 -18.50 -2.08 7.31
CA ILE A 271 -18.55 -1.25 8.50
C ILE A 271 -18.22 0.18 8.07
N LYS A 272 -19.15 1.10 8.32
CA LYS A 272 -18.86 2.53 8.20
C LYS A 272 -17.89 2.94 9.30
N MET A 273 -16.85 3.69 8.92
CA MET A 273 -15.81 4.16 9.84
C MET A 273 -15.87 5.67 9.98
N ASP A 274 -15.60 6.16 11.18
CA ASP A 274 -15.47 7.60 11.44
C ASP A 274 -13.99 7.99 11.39
N LEU A 275 -13.48 8.18 10.17
CA LEU A 275 -12.09 8.53 9.93
C LEU A 275 -11.90 10.00 9.56
N ASP A 276 -12.80 10.91 9.93
CA ASP A 276 -12.68 12.36 9.65
C ASP A 276 -12.22 12.67 8.21
N GLN A 277 -12.80 11.98 7.21
CA GLN A 277 -12.46 12.14 5.79
C GLN A 277 -11.00 11.82 5.43
N MET A 278 -10.35 10.94 6.20
CA MET A 278 -9.00 10.46 5.93
C MET A 278 -8.92 9.82 4.55
N LYS A 279 -7.96 10.27 3.74
CA LYS A 279 -7.49 9.56 2.55
C LYS A 279 -6.64 8.39 3.00
N ILE A 280 -7.02 7.16 2.67
CA ILE A 280 -6.32 5.95 3.12
C ILE A 280 -5.26 5.55 2.08
N SER A 281 -4.00 5.58 2.46
CA SER A 281 -2.89 5.23 1.57
C SER A 281 -2.37 3.81 1.80
N ALA A 282 -2.29 3.35 3.05
CA ALA A 282 -1.85 1.99 3.35
C ALA A 282 -2.42 1.45 4.67
N VAL A 283 -2.30 0.14 4.85
CA VAL A 283 -2.72 -0.59 6.04
C VAL A 283 -1.73 -1.72 6.37
N ASN A 284 -1.40 -1.91 7.64
CA ASN A 284 -0.59 -3.04 8.09
C ASN A 284 -1.43 -4.22 8.60
N SER A 285 -0.78 -5.31 9.01
CA SER A 285 -1.44 -6.55 9.45
C SER A 285 -2.34 -6.42 10.68
N ILE A 286 -2.10 -5.41 11.54
CA ILE A 286 -2.89 -5.16 12.76
C ILE A 286 -3.98 -4.10 12.56
N HIS A 287 -4.25 -3.71 11.30
CA HIS A 287 -5.24 -2.72 10.88
C HIS A 287 -4.94 -1.30 11.36
N THR A 288 -3.65 -0.95 11.41
CA THR A 288 -3.22 0.45 11.47
C THR A 288 -3.23 1.03 10.08
N LEU A 289 -4.04 2.06 9.88
CA LEU A 289 -4.21 2.81 8.65
C LEU A 289 -3.30 4.05 8.68
N VAL A 290 -2.71 4.36 7.53
CA VAL A 290 -1.98 5.62 7.31
C VAL A 290 -2.45 6.32 6.04
N GLY A 291 -2.24 7.63 6.01
CA GLY A 291 -2.71 8.46 4.91
C GLY A 291 -2.66 9.94 5.23
N SER A 292 -3.70 10.69 4.83
CA SER A 292 -3.80 12.12 5.13
C SER A 292 -5.20 12.59 5.50
N VAL A 293 -5.26 13.57 6.41
CA VAL A 293 -6.47 14.30 6.82
C VAL A 293 -6.21 15.79 6.67
N ASN A 294 -7.02 16.48 5.87
CA ASN A 294 -6.90 17.94 5.66
C ASN A 294 -5.48 18.41 5.30
N GLY A 295 -4.75 17.64 4.48
CA GLY A 295 -3.38 17.96 4.05
C GLY A 295 -2.29 17.63 5.08
N HIS A 296 -2.62 16.92 6.16
CA HIS A 296 -1.65 16.44 7.14
C HIS A 296 -1.55 14.93 7.13
N ALA A 297 -0.33 14.40 7.24
CA ALA A 297 -0.11 12.97 7.41
C ALA A 297 -0.81 12.47 8.69
N ALA A 298 -1.55 11.37 8.58
CA ALA A 298 -2.41 10.87 9.65
C ALA A 298 -2.30 9.35 9.83
N ILE A 299 -2.68 8.90 11.02
CA ILE A 299 -2.71 7.49 11.43
C ILE A 299 -4.03 7.18 12.14
N SER A 300 -4.60 6.00 11.91
CA SER A 300 -5.78 5.51 12.61
C SER A 300 -5.62 4.02 12.93
N TYR A 301 -6.07 3.57 14.10
CA TYR A 301 -6.01 2.18 14.50
C TYR A 301 -7.41 1.59 14.50
N LYS A 302 -7.64 0.56 13.69
CA LYS A 302 -8.93 -0.16 13.60
C LYS A 302 -10.14 0.77 13.41
N GLY A 303 -9.95 1.90 12.72
CA GLY A 303 -11.03 2.84 12.49
C GLY A 303 -11.34 3.80 13.63
N SER A 304 -10.45 3.94 14.60
CA SER A 304 -10.51 5.05 15.54
C SER A 304 -10.40 6.38 14.82
N VAL A 305 -10.83 7.45 15.49
CA VAL A 305 -10.58 8.83 15.02
C VAL A 305 -9.09 8.98 14.67
N PRO A 306 -8.74 9.51 13.49
CA PRO A 306 -7.35 9.65 13.09
C PRO A 306 -6.62 10.67 13.97
N ALA A 307 -5.36 10.36 14.28
CA ALA A 307 -4.42 11.32 14.85
C ALA A 307 -3.52 11.88 13.75
N LYS A 308 -3.19 13.17 13.83
CA LYS A 308 -2.16 13.75 12.96
C LYS A 308 -0.80 13.25 13.43
N LEU A 309 0.03 12.80 12.51
CA LEU A 309 1.37 12.30 12.83
C LEU A 309 2.28 13.41 13.37
N SER A 310 2.02 14.67 13.03
CA SER A 310 2.71 15.82 13.61
C SER A 310 2.54 15.93 15.13
N ASP A 311 1.40 15.51 15.65
CA ASP A 311 1.06 15.62 17.07
C ASP A 311 1.70 14.48 17.89
N LEU A 312 2.08 13.40 17.19
CA LEU A 312 2.75 12.23 17.76
C LEU A 312 4.27 12.27 17.53
N ALA A 313 4.77 13.18 16.69
CA ALA A 313 6.18 13.25 16.36
C ALA A 313 6.96 14.08 17.39
N ASN A 314 8.06 13.53 17.93
CA ASN A 314 9.03 14.31 18.68
C ASN A 314 9.84 15.18 17.72
N TYR A 315 9.35 16.40 17.48
CA TYR A 315 10.10 17.43 16.76
C TYR A 315 11.19 18.01 17.67
N HIS A 316 12.45 17.89 17.25
CA HIS A 316 13.51 18.74 17.79
C HIS A 316 13.64 20.08 17.05
N ASP A 317 13.01 20.23 15.88
CA ASP A 317 13.04 21.46 15.11
C ASP A 317 11.79 21.53 14.23
N GLY A 318 10.91 22.53 14.44
CA GLY A 318 9.54 22.59 13.90
C GLY A 318 9.41 22.86 12.40
N SER A 319 10.37 22.43 11.58
CA SER A 319 10.52 22.81 10.17
C SER A 319 9.86 21.86 9.17
N LEU A 320 9.72 20.56 9.49
CA LEU A 320 9.17 19.57 8.55
C LEU A 320 7.65 19.45 8.69
N HIS A 321 6.89 19.90 7.70
CA HIS A 321 5.43 19.75 7.64
C HIS A 321 5.04 18.43 6.96
N LEU A 322 4.53 17.45 7.71
CA LEU A 322 4.17 16.12 7.19
C LEU A 322 2.84 16.18 6.40
N LEU A 323 2.88 15.94 5.09
CA LEU A 323 1.73 16.08 4.20
C LEU A 323 0.92 14.79 4.04
N GLU A 324 1.60 13.67 3.76
CA GLU A 324 0.95 12.37 3.57
C GLU A 324 1.86 11.23 4.03
N ALA A 325 1.28 10.28 4.75
CA ALA A 325 1.91 8.98 5.01
C ALA A 325 1.46 8.00 3.92
N THR A 326 2.39 7.53 3.10
CA THR A 326 2.09 6.75 1.89
C THR A 326 2.20 5.25 2.10
N ASP A 327 2.92 4.80 3.13
CA ASP A 327 3.07 3.39 3.44
C ASP A 327 3.41 3.13 4.93
N ILE A 328 3.11 1.93 5.41
CA ILE A 328 3.36 1.48 6.79
C ILE A 328 3.71 -0.01 6.81
N ASN A 329 4.65 -0.42 7.65
CA ASN A 329 4.97 -1.83 7.85
C ASN A 329 4.37 -2.41 9.16
N ASP A 330 4.56 -3.70 9.39
CA ASP A 330 4.03 -4.40 10.56
C ASP A 330 4.74 -4.03 11.87
N LEU A 331 5.92 -3.39 11.79
CA LEU A 331 6.59 -2.80 12.95
C LEU A 331 6.01 -1.43 13.32
N GLY A 332 5.07 -0.90 12.53
CA GLY A 332 4.48 0.42 12.72
C GLY A 332 5.39 1.56 12.24
N GLU A 333 6.45 1.27 11.48
CA GLU A 333 7.26 2.28 10.82
C GLU A 333 6.49 2.85 9.62
N ILE A 334 6.48 4.18 9.51
CA ILE A 334 5.67 4.89 8.53
C ILE A 334 6.58 5.70 7.63
N VAL A 335 6.35 5.62 6.32
CA VAL A 335 7.03 6.49 5.36
C VAL A 335 6.03 7.40 4.66
N GLY A 336 6.53 8.55 4.22
CA GLY A 336 5.70 9.55 3.58
C GLY A 336 6.50 10.72 3.07
N TYR A 337 5.81 11.79 2.72
CA TYR A 337 6.44 13.03 2.25
C TYR A 337 5.87 14.27 2.94
N GLY A 338 6.68 15.31 2.99
CA GLY A 338 6.36 16.58 3.62
C GLY A 338 7.19 17.72 3.06
N LEU A 339 7.00 18.92 3.60
CA LEU A 339 7.74 20.12 3.21
C LEU A 339 8.70 20.54 4.33
N TRP A 340 9.96 20.78 4.00
CA TRP A 340 10.91 21.48 4.86
C TRP A 340 11.39 22.71 4.10
N GLU A 341 11.15 23.92 4.63
CA GLU A 341 11.57 25.18 3.96
C GLU A 341 11.12 25.22 2.48
N ASP A 342 9.88 24.80 2.22
CA ASP A 342 9.26 24.68 0.89
C ASP A 342 9.86 23.60 -0.03
N GLU A 343 10.87 22.84 0.41
CA GLU A 343 11.40 21.68 -0.32
C GLU A 343 10.65 20.40 0.04
N MET A 344 10.32 19.59 -0.98
CA MET A 344 9.68 18.29 -0.78
C MET A 344 10.69 17.27 -0.24
N ARG A 345 10.39 16.71 0.93
CA ARG A 345 11.24 15.75 1.66
C ARG A 345 10.51 14.44 1.87
N ILE A 346 11.26 13.35 1.85
CA ILE A 346 10.79 12.03 2.26
C ILE A 346 11.12 11.84 3.74
N PHE A 347 10.13 11.38 4.50
CA PHE A 347 10.32 11.09 5.92
C PHE A 347 10.14 9.61 6.24
N LEU A 348 10.74 9.21 7.36
CA LEU A 348 10.49 7.97 8.06
C LEU A 348 10.12 8.30 9.52
N LEU A 349 9.01 7.74 9.99
CA LEU A 349 8.62 7.76 11.39
C LEU A 349 8.86 6.38 11.98
N ILE A 350 9.66 6.31 13.04
CA ILE A 350 9.90 5.07 13.79
C ILE A 350 9.18 5.19 15.14
N PRO A 351 8.33 4.20 15.51
CA PRO A 351 7.75 4.11 16.84
C PRO A 351 8.81 4.24 17.94
N GLU A 352 8.60 5.12 18.90
CA GLU A 352 9.38 5.13 20.13
C GLU A 352 8.70 4.22 21.15
N CYS A 353 9.41 3.20 21.61
CA CYS A 353 8.99 2.50 22.83
C CYS A 353 9.21 3.47 24.00
N GLU A 354 8.19 3.68 24.84
CA GLU A 354 8.43 4.34 26.12
C GLU A 354 9.49 3.54 26.91
N PRO A 355 10.50 4.21 27.49
CA PRO A 355 11.53 3.56 28.29
C PRO A 355 11.01 2.94 29.59
#